data_AF-W1Q054-F1
#
_entry.id   AF-W1Q054-F1
#
_cell.length_a   1.000
_cell.length_b   1.000
_cell.length_c   1.000
_cell.angle_alpha   90.00
_cell.angle_beta   90.00
_cell.angle_gamma   90.00
#
_symmetry.space_group_name_H-M   'P 1'
#
loop_
_entity.id
_entity.type
_entity.pdbx_description
1 polymer ?
#
loop_
_entity_poly.entity_id
_entity_poly.type
_entity_poly.pdbx_seq_one_letter_code
_entity_poly.pdbx_strand_id
1 'polypeptide(L)'
;MHLLLQLLFFPIVSLFFLLNRPSIFLPSLLILGSFSLYKTLSSLLKWLWAAFLRPPKNLRRSYGPWAIITGPTDGIGKALAFELARNGLNLVMVGRNSLKLSEISAQIEATYGRVVKNVVVDFSADLEAGLERIREGIKGLEIGVLVNNVGVTYPNPTFFDEADPEVVERVIRVNVEGSTGVTKVVMDGMVKRRRGAIVFVGSGAASVAPSFPLVAVYAASKA
;
A
#
# COMPACT_ATOMS: atom_id res chain seq x y z
N MET A 1 44.13 -34.53 18.53
CA MET A 1 43.07 -35.39 17.95
C MET A 1 42.06 -35.91 18.97
N HIS A 2 42.46 -36.20 20.23
CA HIS A 2 41.52 -36.73 21.25
C HIS A 2 40.50 -35.73 21.83
N LEU A 3 40.84 -34.44 21.97
CA LEU A 3 39.91 -33.42 22.51
C LEU A 3 38.75 -33.07 21.54
N LEU A 4 38.99 -33.15 20.22
CA LEU A 4 38.00 -32.85 19.18
C LEU A 4 36.90 -33.91 19.09
N LEU A 5 37.23 -35.18 19.36
CA LEU A 5 36.27 -36.28 19.43
C LEU A 5 35.36 -36.20 20.66
N GLN A 6 35.87 -35.73 21.81
CA GLN A 6 35.04 -35.59 23.02
C GLN A 6 34.01 -34.46 22.92
N LEU A 7 34.35 -33.35 22.25
CA LEU A 7 33.42 -32.22 22.03
C LEU A 7 32.29 -32.53 21.04
N LEU A 8 32.52 -33.44 20.08
CA LEU A 8 31.50 -33.89 19.11
C LEU A 8 30.56 -34.96 19.69
N PHE A 9 31.05 -35.83 20.57
CA PHE A 9 30.25 -36.92 21.14
C PHE A 9 29.38 -36.53 22.35
N PHE A 10 29.78 -35.51 23.12
CA PHE A 10 29.03 -35.07 24.30
C PHE A 10 27.57 -34.62 24.00
N PRO A 11 27.30 -33.76 22.99
CA PRO A 11 25.93 -33.37 22.68
C PRO A 11 25.08 -34.52 22.11
N ILE A 12 25.68 -35.49 21.42
CA ILE A 12 24.99 -36.64 20.82
C ILE A 12 24.53 -37.63 21.91
N VAL A 13 25.39 -37.91 22.90
CA VAL A 13 25.04 -38.80 24.02
C VAL A 13 23.99 -38.18 24.93
N SER A 14 24.06 -36.86 25.18
CA SER A 14 23.03 -36.14 25.95
C SER A 14 21.67 -36.11 25.24
N LEU A 15 21.63 -35.95 23.91
CA LEU A 15 20.41 -36.01 23.11
C LEU A 15 19.78 -37.41 23.14
N PHE A 16 20.60 -38.46 23.07
CA PHE A 16 20.16 -39.85 23.15
C PHE A 16 19.60 -40.21 24.54
N PHE A 17 20.17 -39.66 25.62
CA PHE A 17 19.66 -39.82 26.99
C PHE A 17 18.32 -39.11 27.21
N LEU A 18 18.10 -37.95 26.57
CA LEU A 18 16.84 -37.22 26.59
C LEU A 18 15.74 -37.96 25.81
N LEU A 19 16.08 -38.55 24.66
CA LEU A 19 15.19 -39.40 23.86
C LEU A 19 14.73 -40.67 24.60
N ASN A 20 15.56 -41.22 25.49
CA ASN A 20 15.25 -42.41 26.30
C ASN A 20 14.48 -42.13 27.61
N ARG A 21 14.08 -40.88 27.88
CA ARG A 21 13.27 -40.46 29.04
C ARG A 21 11.87 -40.00 28.58
N PRO A 22 10.94 -40.93 28.27
CA PRO A 22 9.63 -40.60 27.70
C PRO A 22 8.78 -39.70 28.61
N SER A 23 9.00 -39.73 29.93
CA SER A 23 8.26 -38.93 30.91
C SER A 23 8.52 -37.41 30.85
N ILE A 24 9.62 -36.97 30.23
CA ILE A 24 9.98 -35.54 30.14
C ILE A 24 9.97 -35.08 28.68
N PHE A 25 10.48 -35.93 27.77
CA PHE A 25 10.60 -35.60 26.36
C PHE A 25 9.23 -35.40 25.69
N LEU A 26 8.28 -36.32 25.90
CA LEU A 26 6.96 -36.26 25.28
C LEU A 26 6.13 -35.03 25.74
N PRO A 27 6.05 -34.70 27.04
CA PRO A 27 5.41 -33.45 27.48
C PRO A 27 6.05 -32.19 26.89
N SER A 28 7.38 -32.14 26.77
CA SER A 28 8.06 -30.97 26.21
C SER A 28 7.71 -30.75 24.73
N LEU A 29 7.65 -31.82 23.92
CA LEU A 29 7.19 -31.75 22.53
C LEU A 29 5.71 -31.36 22.42
N LEU A 30 4.86 -31.87 23.30
CA LEU A 30 3.44 -31.51 23.35
C LEU A 30 3.24 -30.03 23.70
N ILE A 31 4.04 -29.49 24.63
CA ILE A 31 3.99 -28.06 24.99
C ILE A 31 4.42 -27.19 23.80
N LEU A 32 5.54 -27.53 23.14
CA LEU A 32 6.00 -26.82 21.95
C LEU A 32 4.98 -26.90 20.79
N GLY A 33 4.41 -28.09 20.56
CA GLY A 33 3.37 -28.31 19.55
C GLY A 33 2.10 -27.53 19.86
N SER A 34 1.65 -27.52 21.12
CA SER A 34 0.47 -26.78 21.57
C SER A 34 0.66 -25.27 21.42
N PHE A 35 1.85 -24.77 21.77
CA PHE A 35 2.19 -23.35 21.59
C PHE A 35 2.23 -22.95 20.10
N SER A 36 2.83 -23.78 19.24
CA SER A 36 2.83 -23.57 17.79
C SER A 36 1.41 -23.59 17.20
N LEU A 37 0.60 -24.58 17.60
CA LEU A 37 -0.79 -24.70 17.17
C LEU A 37 -1.62 -23.50 17.62
N TYR A 38 -1.48 -23.07 18.88
CA TYR A 38 -2.15 -21.88 19.40
C TYR A 38 -1.78 -20.62 18.59
N LYS A 39 -0.50 -20.44 18.24
CA LYS A 39 -0.05 -19.30 17.44
C LYS A 39 -0.66 -19.33 16.04
N THR A 40 -0.66 -20.49 15.39
CA THR A 40 -1.23 -20.65 14.04
C THR A 40 -2.75 -20.47 14.06
N LEU A 41 -3.45 -21.09 15.01
CA LEU A 41 -4.90 -20.97 15.15
C LEU A 41 -5.32 -19.55 15.49
N SER A 42 -4.63 -18.89 16.44
CA SER A 42 -4.93 -17.49 16.76
C SER A 42 -4.65 -16.55 15.59
N SER A 43 -3.62 -16.81 14.78
CA SER A 43 -3.37 -16.08 13.53
C SER A 43 -4.48 -16.29 12.50
N LEU A 44 -4.93 -17.53 12.31
CA LEU A 44 -6.03 -17.88 11.41
C LEU A 44 -7.34 -17.21 11.86
N LEU A 45 -7.67 -17.28 13.15
CA LEU A 45 -8.88 -16.64 13.71
C LEU A 45 -8.83 -15.13 13.56
N LYS A 46 -7.67 -14.49 13.79
CA LYS A 46 -7.48 -13.06 13.55
C LYS A 46 -7.66 -12.71 12.08
N TRP A 47 -7.13 -13.52 11.17
CA TRP A 47 -7.30 -13.34 9.73
C TRP A 47 -8.76 -13.49 9.31
N LEU A 48 -9.45 -14.54 9.77
CA LEU A 48 -10.88 -14.77 9.50
C LEU A 48 -11.73 -13.60 10.00
N TRP A 49 -11.46 -13.12 11.21
CA TRP A 49 -12.13 -11.94 11.74
C TRP A 49 -11.86 -10.70 10.88
N ALA A 50 -10.59 -10.44 10.53
CA ALA A 50 -10.21 -9.29 9.72
C ALA A 50 -10.80 -9.34 8.29
N ALA A 51 -10.92 -10.52 7.71
CA ALA A 51 -11.40 -10.73 6.35
C ALA A 51 -12.93 -10.65 6.25
N PHE A 52 -13.67 -11.18 7.23
CA PHE A 52 -15.12 -11.38 7.11
C PHE A 52 -15.97 -10.63 8.13
N LEU A 53 -15.47 -10.40 9.35
CA LEU A 53 -16.29 -9.93 10.48
C LEU A 53 -15.94 -8.53 10.97
N ARG A 54 -14.77 -7.99 10.59
CA ARG A 54 -14.30 -6.69 11.06
C ARG A 54 -15.20 -5.57 10.52
N PRO A 55 -15.84 -4.77 11.39
CA PRO A 55 -16.67 -3.67 10.93
C PRO A 55 -15.82 -2.58 10.23
N PRO A 56 -16.38 -1.89 9.22
CA PRO A 56 -15.67 -0.83 8.52
C PRO A 56 -15.37 0.32 9.48
N LYS A 57 -14.17 0.89 9.35
CA LYS A 57 -13.76 2.06 10.12
C LYS A 57 -14.43 3.30 9.54
N ASN A 58 -15.06 4.12 10.36
CA ASN A 58 -15.56 5.43 9.92
C ASN A 58 -14.37 6.36 9.63
N LEU A 59 -14.00 6.46 8.36
CA LEU A 59 -12.80 7.18 7.91
C LEU A 59 -12.89 8.67 8.22
N ARG A 60 -14.07 9.29 7.99
CA ARG A 60 -14.30 10.71 8.24
C ARG A 60 -14.08 11.08 9.70
N ARG A 61 -14.66 10.32 10.64
CA ARG A 61 -14.48 10.52 12.08
C ARG A 61 -13.04 10.25 12.52
N SER A 62 -12.40 9.26 11.90
CA SER A 62 -11.08 8.79 12.33
C SER A 62 -9.92 9.64 11.84
N TYR A 63 -10.02 10.20 10.63
CA TYR A 63 -8.88 10.82 9.96
C TYR A 63 -9.13 12.26 9.53
N GLY A 64 -10.36 12.61 9.17
CA GLY A 64 -10.73 13.96 8.74
C GLY A 64 -11.77 13.96 7.62
N PRO A 65 -12.36 15.12 7.31
CA PRO A 65 -13.45 15.25 6.35
C PRO A 65 -13.04 15.14 4.88
N TRP A 66 -11.76 15.36 4.53
CA TRP A 66 -11.29 15.33 3.15
C TRP A 66 -10.37 14.15 2.87
N ALA A 67 -10.55 13.54 1.71
CA ALA A 67 -9.57 12.66 1.08
C ALA A 67 -8.99 13.32 -0.17
N ILE A 68 -7.75 13.00 -0.48
CA ILE A 68 -7.14 13.27 -1.78
C ILE A 68 -6.86 11.94 -2.48
N ILE A 69 -7.16 11.86 -3.78
CA ILE A 69 -6.95 10.66 -4.59
C ILE A 69 -6.31 11.02 -5.93
N THR A 70 -5.22 10.33 -6.27
CA THR A 70 -4.51 10.51 -7.55
C THR A 70 -4.98 9.47 -8.59
N GLY A 71 -5.16 9.89 -9.83
CA GLY A 71 -5.69 9.05 -10.91
C GLY A 71 -7.11 8.51 -10.70
N PRO A 72 -8.12 9.31 -10.28
CA PRO A 72 -9.47 8.80 -10.01
C PRO A 72 -10.35 8.67 -11.25
N THR A 73 -9.81 8.87 -12.46
CA THR A 73 -10.63 9.00 -13.68
C THR A 73 -11.12 7.67 -14.25
N ASP A 74 -10.53 6.54 -13.84
CA ASP A 74 -10.92 5.21 -14.32
C ASP A 74 -10.51 4.11 -13.33
N GLY A 75 -10.97 2.88 -13.59
CA GLY A 75 -10.55 1.66 -12.91
C GLY A 75 -10.63 1.72 -11.39
N ILE A 76 -9.55 1.28 -10.74
CA ILE A 76 -9.43 1.21 -9.27
C ILE A 76 -9.58 2.61 -8.63
N GLY A 77 -8.95 3.63 -9.23
CA GLY A 77 -9.02 5.00 -8.73
C GLY A 77 -10.44 5.54 -8.73
N LYS A 78 -11.20 5.29 -9.81
CA LYS A 78 -12.61 5.68 -9.90
C LYS A 78 -13.44 4.98 -8.84
N ALA A 79 -13.31 3.65 -8.71
CA ALA A 79 -14.05 2.89 -7.71
C ALA A 79 -13.74 3.39 -6.27
N LEU A 80 -12.46 3.65 -5.97
CA LEU A 80 -12.04 4.19 -4.67
C LEU A 80 -12.58 5.61 -4.43
N ALA A 81 -12.64 6.47 -5.45
CA ALA A 81 -13.21 7.82 -5.31
C ALA A 81 -14.69 7.75 -4.90
N PHE A 82 -15.49 6.93 -5.60
CA PHE A 82 -16.90 6.72 -5.25
C PHE A 82 -17.07 6.12 -3.85
N GLU A 83 -16.25 5.14 -3.47
CA GLU A 83 -16.33 4.52 -2.15
C GLU A 83 -15.93 5.48 -1.02
N LEU A 84 -14.89 6.32 -1.21
CA LEU A 84 -14.53 7.37 -0.26
C LEU A 84 -15.67 8.38 -0.07
N ALA A 85 -16.32 8.79 -1.17
CA ALA A 85 -17.47 9.70 -1.11
C ALA A 85 -18.68 9.06 -0.40
N ARG A 86 -18.98 7.80 -0.72
CA ARG A 86 -20.02 7.00 -0.05
C ARG A 86 -19.78 6.90 1.46
N ASN A 87 -18.52 6.82 1.88
CA ASN A 87 -18.11 6.83 3.29
C ASN A 87 -18.08 8.24 3.93
N GLY A 88 -18.59 9.25 3.22
CA GLY A 88 -18.87 10.57 3.75
C GLY A 88 -17.75 11.60 3.60
N LEU A 89 -16.64 11.27 2.93
CA LEU A 89 -15.54 12.20 2.70
C LEU A 89 -15.82 13.13 1.51
N ASN A 90 -15.35 14.37 1.62
CA ASN A 90 -15.15 15.25 0.48
C ASN A 90 -13.85 14.88 -0.24
N LEU A 91 -13.73 15.19 -1.53
CA LEU A 91 -12.61 14.71 -2.34
C LEU A 91 -11.82 15.85 -2.98
N VAL A 92 -10.50 15.74 -2.94
CA VAL A 92 -9.59 16.40 -3.89
C VAL A 92 -9.15 15.36 -4.90
N MET A 93 -9.59 15.50 -6.15
CA MET A 93 -9.28 14.57 -7.22
C MET A 93 -8.15 15.13 -8.08
N VAL A 94 -7.06 14.38 -8.19
CA VAL A 94 -5.87 14.80 -8.94
C VAL A 94 -5.68 13.91 -10.15
N GLY A 95 -5.68 14.49 -11.35
CA GLY A 95 -5.55 13.73 -12.59
C GLY A 95 -5.26 14.63 -13.80
N ARG A 96 -5.04 14.00 -14.95
CA ARG A 96 -4.58 14.70 -16.17
C ARG A 96 -5.70 15.21 -17.06
N ASN A 97 -6.83 14.51 -17.06
CA ASN A 97 -7.94 14.80 -17.95
C ASN A 97 -9.01 15.60 -17.20
N SER A 98 -9.06 16.90 -17.45
CA SER A 98 -10.01 17.83 -16.80
C SER A 98 -11.47 17.47 -17.06
N LEU A 99 -11.82 17.04 -18.28
CA LEU A 99 -13.17 16.66 -18.66
C LEU A 99 -13.64 15.44 -17.86
N LYS A 100 -12.85 14.36 -17.84
CA LYS A 100 -13.16 13.15 -17.06
C LYS A 100 -13.25 13.43 -15.56
N LEU A 101 -12.38 14.30 -15.04
CA LEU A 101 -12.44 14.72 -13.63
C LEU A 101 -13.77 15.43 -13.32
N SER A 102 -14.17 16.37 -14.17
CA SER A 102 -15.43 17.10 -14.01
C SER A 102 -16.65 16.19 -14.09
N GLU A 103 -16.68 15.24 -15.04
CA GLU A 103 -17.75 14.25 -15.17
C GLU A 103 -17.90 13.40 -13.90
N ILE A 104 -16.79 12.90 -13.36
CA ILE A 104 -16.79 12.08 -12.14
C ILE A 104 -17.16 12.91 -10.92
N SER A 105 -16.71 14.16 -10.86
CA SER A 105 -17.06 15.09 -9.77
C SER A 105 -18.57 15.31 -9.71
N ALA A 106 -19.17 15.62 -10.86
CA ALA A 106 -20.61 15.85 -10.96
C ALA A 106 -21.40 14.59 -10.55
N GLN A 107 -20.94 13.40 -10.93
CA GLN A 107 -21.56 12.14 -10.53
C GLN A 107 -21.48 11.91 -9.01
N ILE A 108 -20.31 12.15 -8.40
CA ILE A 108 -20.10 12.00 -6.95
C ILE A 108 -20.93 13.01 -6.17
N GLU A 109 -20.94 14.26 -6.61
CA GLU A 109 -21.72 15.36 -6.03
C GLU A 109 -23.22 15.06 -6.08
N ALA A 110 -23.73 14.63 -7.24
CA ALA A 110 -25.14 14.29 -7.40
C ALA A 110 -25.55 13.05 -6.59
N THR A 111 -24.69 12.04 -6.51
CA THR A 111 -25.03 10.75 -5.86
C THR A 111 -24.91 10.82 -4.33
N TYR A 112 -23.90 11.53 -3.81
CA TYR A 112 -23.54 11.49 -2.38
C TYR A 112 -23.58 12.86 -1.68
N GLY A 113 -23.84 13.95 -2.42
CA GLY A 113 -23.84 15.31 -1.88
C GLY A 113 -22.52 15.70 -1.21
N ARG A 114 -21.40 15.15 -1.68
CA ARG A 114 -20.04 15.43 -1.18
C ARG A 114 -19.40 16.49 -2.05
N VAL A 115 -18.58 17.36 -1.47
CA VAL A 115 -17.86 18.39 -2.23
C VAL A 115 -16.66 17.77 -2.92
N VAL A 116 -16.48 18.05 -4.21
CA VAL A 116 -15.32 17.59 -4.98
C VAL A 116 -14.53 18.78 -5.53
N LYS A 117 -13.20 18.75 -5.37
CA LYS A 117 -12.27 19.71 -5.96
C LYS A 117 -11.35 18.99 -6.93
N ASN A 118 -11.26 19.48 -8.16
CA ASN A 118 -10.36 18.92 -9.16
C ASN A 118 -9.05 19.71 -9.23
N VAL A 119 -7.93 18.99 -9.31
CA VAL A 119 -6.61 19.58 -9.57
C VAL A 119 -6.01 18.86 -10.76
N VAL A 120 -5.76 19.60 -11.84
CA VAL A 120 -5.21 19.03 -13.07
C VAL A 120 -3.69 18.97 -12.97
N VAL A 121 -3.13 17.76 -13.01
CA VAL A 121 -1.70 17.50 -12.93
C VAL A 121 -1.32 16.33 -13.83
N ASP A 122 -0.33 16.56 -14.69
CA ASP A 122 0.42 15.50 -15.35
C ASP A 122 1.73 15.25 -14.62
N PHE A 123 1.76 14.20 -13.79
CA PHE A 123 2.95 13.83 -13.04
C PHE A 123 4.16 13.50 -13.92
N SER A 124 3.98 13.19 -15.21
CA SER A 124 5.10 12.92 -16.12
C SER A 124 5.74 14.19 -16.68
N ALA A 125 4.95 15.24 -16.93
CA ALA A 125 5.41 16.45 -17.60
C ALA A 125 5.51 17.68 -16.68
N ASP A 126 4.71 17.72 -15.63
CA ASP A 126 4.46 18.90 -14.80
C ASP A 126 4.41 18.53 -13.32
N LEU A 127 5.44 17.81 -12.86
CA LEU A 127 5.51 17.33 -11.48
C LEU A 127 5.58 18.51 -10.50
N GLU A 128 6.61 19.37 -10.62
CA GLU A 128 6.83 20.44 -9.64
C GLU A 128 5.70 21.46 -9.59
N ALA A 129 5.28 22.01 -10.74
CA ALA A 129 4.18 22.98 -10.75
C ALA A 129 2.83 22.30 -10.43
N GLY A 130 2.68 21.02 -10.79
CA GLY A 130 1.55 20.19 -10.36
C GLY A 130 1.46 20.02 -8.85
N LEU A 131 2.57 19.73 -8.18
CA LEU A 131 2.65 19.62 -6.72
C LEU A 131 2.29 20.95 -6.05
N GLU A 132 2.69 22.08 -6.62
CA GLU A 132 2.29 23.40 -6.11
C GLU A 132 0.79 23.67 -6.27
N ARG A 133 0.20 23.30 -7.42
CA ARG A 133 -1.27 23.38 -7.59
C ARG A 133 -2.01 22.47 -6.61
N ILE A 134 -1.47 21.30 -6.29
CA ILE A 134 -2.04 20.43 -5.24
C ILE A 134 -1.95 21.13 -3.89
N ARG A 135 -0.79 21.69 -3.54
CA ARG A 135 -0.58 22.43 -2.28
C ARG A 135 -1.59 23.56 -2.10
N GLU A 136 -1.81 24.37 -3.12
CA GLU A 136 -2.80 25.45 -3.07
C GLU A 136 -4.24 24.87 -3.03
N GLY A 137 -4.52 23.83 -3.81
CA GLY A 137 -5.84 23.19 -3.87
C GLY A 137 -6.30 22.58 -2.53
N ILE A 138 -5.36 22.14 -1.68
CA ILE A 138 -5.65 21.59 -0.36
C ILE A 138 -5.58 22.62 0.78
N LYS A 139 -5.26 23.88 0.49
CA LYS A 139 -5.12 24.92 1.51
C LYS A 139 -6.41 25.13 2.29
N GLY A 140 -6.29 25.19 3.61
CA GLY A 140 -7.43 25.29 4.53
C GLY A 140 -8.27 24.01 4.65
N LEU A 141 -7.93 22.93 3.94
CA LEU A 141 -8.64 21.66 4.03
C LEU A 141 -7.97 20.74 5.04
N GLU A 142 -8.77 20.08 5.86
CA GLU A 142 -8.30 19.01 6.72
C GLU A 142 -8.23 17.68 5.95
N ILE A 143 -7.12 17.48 5.23
CA ILE A 143 -6.85 16.23 4.50
C ILE A 143 -6.55 15.10 5.48
N GLY A 144 -7.49 14.18 5.64
CA GLY A 144 -7.38 13.02 6.53
C GLY A 144 -6.87 11.75 5.84
N VAL A 145 -7.18 11.59 4.55
CA VAL A 145 -6.82 10.40 3.78
C VAL A 145 -6.13 10.80 2.48
N LEU A 146 -5.01 10.16 2.14
CA LEU A 146 -4.38 10.21 0.83
C LEU A 146 -4.40 8.83 0.20
N VAL A 147 -4.87 8.73 -1.03
CA VAL A 147 -4.78 7.54 -1.87
C VAL A 147 -3.88 7.84 -3.07
N ASN A 148 -2.63 7.36 -3.01
CA ASN A 148 -1.71 7.35 -4.14
C ASN A 148 -2.07 6.18 -5.05
N ASN A 149 -2.90 6.45 -6.06
CA ASN A 149 -3.36 5.45 -7.03
C ASN A 149 -2.81 5.68 -8.43
N VAL A 150 -2.39 6.90 -8.78
CA VAL A 150 -1.80 7.16 -10.10
C VAL A 150 -0.62 6.22 -10.37
N GLY A 151 -0.55 5.71 -11.59
CA GLY A 151 0.56 4.90 -12.02
C GLY A 151 0.53 4.67 -13.52
N VAL A 152 1.71 4.41 -14.08
CA VAL A 152 1.91 4.02 -15.48
C VAL A 152 2.86 2.85 -15.55
N THR A 153 2.74 2.08 -16.63
CA THR A 153 3.63 0.97 -16.97
C THR A 153 4.12 1.14 -18.41
N TYR A 154 4.86 0.15 -18.89
CA TYR A 154 5.34 0.07 -20.26
C TYR A 154 4.16 -0.03 -21.24
N PRO A 155 4.27 0.54 -22.45
CA PRO A 155 3.24 0.39 -23.47
C PRO A 155 3.12 -1.06 -23.97
N ASN A 156 4.25 -1.77 -24.05
CA ASN A 156 4.34 -3.17 -24.45
C ASN A 156 5.34 -3.89 -23.53
N PRO A 157 5.27 -5.23 -23.39
CA PRO A 157 6.34 -6.00 -22.77
C PRO A 157 7.66 -5.76 -23.50
N THR A 158 8.72 -5.35 -22.80
CA THR A 158 10.01 -4.98 -23.40
C THR A 158 11.17 -5.38 -22.50
N PHE A 159 12.23 -5.95 -23.08
CA PHE A 159 13.45 -6.21 -22.32
C PHE A 159 14.06 -4.90 -21.81
N PHE A 160 14.72 -4.94 -20.66
CA PHE A 160 15.17 -3.71 -20.01
C PHE A 160 16.26 -2.99 -20.83
N ASP A 161 17.15 -3.74 -21.46
CA ASP A 161 18.19 -3.23 -22.37
C ASP A 161 17.64 -2.64 -23.67
N GLU A 162 16.40 -2.98 -24.04
CA GLU A 162 15.70 -2.44 -25.21
C GLU A 162 14.72 -1.32 -24.83
N ALA A 163 14.53 -1.06 -23.54
CA ALA A 163 13.55 -0.09 -23.07
C ALA A 163 13.96 1.34 -23.43
N ASP A 164 13.02 2.07 -24.03
CA ASP A 164 13.19 3.50 -24.28
C ASP A 164 13.47 4.25 -22.95
N PRO A 165 14.59 4.99 -22.85
CA PRO A 165 14.91 5.79 -21.67
C PRO A 165 13.77 6.72 -21.22
N GLU A 166 13.01 7.29 -22.16
CA GLU A 166 11.88 8.17 -21.84
C GLU A 166 10.74 7.41 -21.14
N VAL A 167 10.50 6.16 -21.53
CA VAL A 167 9.51 5.29 -20.88
C VAL A 167 9.96 4.96 -19.46
N VAL A 168 11.24 4.63 -19.28
CA VAL A 168 11.84 4.35 -17.96
C VAL A 168 11.71 5.55 -17.03
N GLU A 169 12.11 6.73 -17.48
CA GLU A 169 12.01 7.97 -16.72
C GLU A 169 10.55 8.27 -16.36
N ARG A 170 9.64 8.15 -17.32
CA ARG A 170 8.20 8.39 -17.10
C ARG A 170 7.62 7.48 -16.03
N VAL A 171 8.00 6.19 -16.02
CA VAL A 171 7.54 5.23 -15.00
C VAL A 171 8.02 5.65 -13.61
N ILE A 172 9.30 6.00 -13.47
CA ILE A 172 9.89 6.43 -12.19
C ILE A 172 9.23 7.73 -11.72
N ARG A 173 9.16 8.73 -12.59
CA ARG A 173 8.62 10.06 -12.30
C ARG A 173 7.16 9.98 -11.84
N VAL A 174 6.31 9.20 -12.52
CA VAL A 174 4.90 9.09 -12.13
C VAL A 174 4.72 8.23 -10.88
N ASN A 175 5.29 7.02 -10.86
CA ASN A 175 4.97 6.02 -9.84
C ASN A 175 5.66 6.33 -8.51
N VAL A 176 6.91 6.82 -8.56
CA VAL A 176 7.75 7.07 -7.39
C VAL A 176 7.71 8.54 -7.01
N GLU A 177 8.18 9.43 -7.88
CA GLU A 177 8.31 10.87 -7.56
C GLU A 177 6.95 11.53 -7.39
N GLY A 178 5.98 11.22 -8.25
CA GLY A 178 4.60 11.72 -8.14
C GLY A 178 3.96 11.31 -6.82
N SER A 179 3.96 10.02 -6.49
CA SER A 179 3.35 9.51 -5.26
C SER A 179 4.04 10.04 -3.99
N THR A 180 5.37 10.11 -3.98
CA THR A 180 6.13 10.63 -2.83
C THR A 180 6.01 12.16 -2.71
N GLY A 181 5.99 12.88 -3.82
CA GLY A 181 5.77 14.33 -3.86
C GLY A 181 4.42 14.73 -3.30
N VAL A 182 3.33 14.07 -3.73
CA VAL A 182 1.98 14.31 -3.18
C VAL A 182 1.92 13.97 -1.70
N THR A 183 2.56 12.87 -1.30
CA THR A 183 2.68 12.49 0.12
C THR A 183 3.33 13.61 0.92
N LYS A 184 4.45 14.16 0.46
CA LYS A 184 5.15 15.27 1.11
C LYS A 184 4.27 16.51 1.26
N VAL A 185 3.53 16.89 0.22
CA VAL A 185 2.59 18.02 0.25
C VAL A 185 1.50 17.85 1.32
N VAL A 186 0.97 16.64 1.46
CA VAL A 186 -0.13 16.34 2.40
C VAL A 186 0.37 16.12 3.84
N MET A 187 1.59 15.62 3.99
CA MET A 187 2.16 15.16 5.26
C MET A 187 2.28 16.26 6.30
N ASP A 188 2.59 17.50 5.90
CA ASP A 188 2.73 18.65 6.82
C ASP A 188 1.48 18.84 7.69
N GLY A 189 0.30 18.73 7.09
CA GLY A 189 -0.98 18.83 7.81
C GLY A 189 -1.23 17.64 8.72
N MET A 190 -0.98 16.42 8.22
CA MET A 190 -1.20 15.18 8.96
C MET A 190 -0.29 15.08 10.20
N VAL A 191 0.99 15.45 10.06
CA VAL A 191 1.98 15.44 11.14
C VAL A 191 1.61 16.44 12.24
N LYS A 192 1.25 17.68 11.87
CA LYS A 192 0.82 18.70 12.84
C LYS A 192 -0.37 18.24 13.68
N ARG A 193 -1.32 17.52 13.08
CA ARG A 193 -2.49 16.96 13.77
C ARG A 193 -2.23 15.59 14.42
N ARG A 194 -1.05 14.99 14.20
CA ARG A 194 -0.69 13.60 14.55
C ARG A 194 -1.74 12.59 14.10
N ARG A 195 -2.36 12.85 12.95
CA ARG A 195 -3.51 12.08 12.45
C ARG A 195 -3.61 12.17 10.92
N GLY A 196 -3.65 10.99 10.30
CA GLY A 196 -3.86 10.82 8.86
C GLY A 196 -3.71 9.36 8.46
N ALA A 197 -4.16 9.02 7.25
CA ALA A 197 -3.94 7.73 6.62
C ALA A 197 -3.45 7.93 5.19
N ILE A 198 -2.41 7.20 4.81
CA ILE A 198 -1.86 7.22 3.45
C ILE A 198 -1.91 5.80 2.92
N VAL A 199 -2.52 5.64 1.74
CA VAL A 199 -2.67 4.38 1.04
C VAL A 199 -1.92 4.48 -0.27
N PHE A 200 -1.01 3.54 -0.49
CA PHE A 200 -0.35 3.36 -1.78
C PHE A 200 -0.98 2.17 -2.50
N VAL A 201 -1.44 2.38 -3.73
CA VAL A 201 -1.86 1.30 -4.61
C VAL A 201 -0.60 0.70 -5.23
N GLY A 202 -0.18 -0.43 -4.64
CA GLY A 202 0.94 -1.24 -5.12
C GLY A 202 0.55 -2.13 -6.30
N SER A 203 1.37 -3.16 -6.56
CA SER A 203 1.10 -4.15 -7.59
C SER A 203 1.51 -5.54 -7.15
N GLY A 204 0.72 -6.56 -7.54
CA GLY A 204 1.14 -7.95 -7.46
C GLY A 204 2.43 -8.23 -8.24
N ALA A 205 2.74 -7.37 -9.22
CA ALA A 205 3.98 -7.45 -9.98
C ALA A 205 5.25 -7.27 -9.14
N ALA A 206 5.13 -6.57 -8.01
CA ALA A 206 6.26 -6.29 -7.12
C ALA A 206 6.28 -7.19 -5.87
N SER A 207 5.13 -7.78 -5.51
CA SER A 207 4.94 -8.39 -4.18
C SER A 207 4.51 -9.86 -4.19
N VAL A 208 3.98 -10.37 -5.30
CA VAL A 208 3.40 -11.72 -5.36
C VAL A 208 4.20 -12.66 -6.24
N ALA A 209 4.65 -12.22 -7.42
CA ALA A 209 5.49 -13.06 -8.25
C ALA A 209 6.97 -12.86 -7.93
N PRO A 210 7.77 -13.95 -8.00
CA PRO A 210 9.21 -13.88 -7.77
C PRO A 210 9.95 -13.03 -8.81
N SER A 211 9.37 -12.87 -10.00
CA SER A 211 9.84 -11.91 -11.02
C SER A 211 8.70 -11.54 -11.97
N PHE A 212 8.75 -10.31 -12.49
CA PHE A 212 7.90 -9.86 -13.61
C PHE A 212 8.82 -9.39 -14.75
N PRO A 213 9.28 -10.31 -15.61
CA PRO A 213 10.10 -9.94 -16.76
C PRO A 213 9.30 -9.03 -17.70
N LEU A 214 10.02 -8.28 -18.54
CA LEU A 214 9.48 -7.38 -19.57
C LEU A 214 8.77 -6.11 -19.08
N VAL A 215 8.70 -5.90 -17.76
CA VAL A 215 8.19 -4.67 -17.11
C VAL A 215 9.03 -4.30 -15.89
N ALA A 216 10.34 -4.50 -15.98
CA ALA A 216 11.27 -4.47 -14.83
C ALA A 216 11.19 -3.18 -14.01
N VAL A 217 11.20 -2.01 -14.66
CA VAL A 217 11.14 -0.72 -13.96
C VAL A 217 9.78 -0.49 -13.30
N TYR A 218 8.70 -0.98 -13.92
CA TYR A 218 7.38 -0.89 -13.31
C TYR A 218 7.30 -1.72 -12.02
N ALA A 219 7.77 -2.97 -12.07
CA ALA A 219 7.82 -3.84 -10.89
C ALA A 219 8.68 -3.20 -9.78
N ALA A 220 9.86 -2.66 -10.12
CA ALA A 220 10.72 -1.95 -9.17
C ALA A 220 10.04 -0.70 -8.58
N SER A 221 9.32 0.09 -9.39
CA SER A 221 8.65 1.31 -8.95
C SER A 221 7.44 1.08 -8.02
N LYS A 222 7.00 -0.17 -7.88
CA LYS A 222 5.84 -0.57 -7.06
C LYS A 222 6.23 -1.51 -5.90
N ALA A 223 7.53 -1.78 -5.72
CA ALA A 223 8.09 -2.60 -4.64
C ALA A 223 8.13 -1.87 -3.30
#